data_AF-A0A5K1HM85-F1
#
_entry.id   AF-A0A5K1HM85-F1
#
_cell.length_a   1.000
_cell.length_b   1.000
_cell.length_c   1.000
_cell.angle_alpha   90.00
_cell.angle_beta   90.00
_cell.angle_gamma   90.00
#
_symmetry.space_group_name_H-M   'P 1'
#
loop_
_entity.id
_entity.type
_entity.pdbx_description
1 polymer ?
#
loop_
_entity_poly.entity_id
_entity_poly.type
_entity_poly.pdbx_seq_one_letter_code
_entity_poly.pdbx_strand_id
1 'polypeptide(L)'
;MIVPAEDKINTFYSFLKSHHKQKIVVFVSTCKQVRFLYEALRKFKLGFPLYELQGHQKQKKRMAIYFTFCEKRYGILLCTNIAARGLDFPLVDWVIQFDIPDQVDTY
;
A
#
# COMPACT_ATOMS: atom_id res chain seq x y z
N MET A 1 -12.50 8.65 6.85
CA MET A 1 -13.79 8.05 6.41
C MET A 1 -13.95 6.74 7.15
N ILE A 2 -15.02 6.59 7.94
CA ILE A 2 -15.33 5.32 8.60
C ILE A 2 -16.23 4.54 7.64
N VAL A 3 -15.83 3.33 7.27
CA VAL A 3 -16.53 2.49 6.30
C VAL A 3 -16.90 1.17 6.98
N PRO A 4 -18.15 0.69 6.86
CA PRO A 4 -18.52 -0.64 7.30
C PRO A 4 -17.60 -1.71 6.71
N ALA A 5 -17.36 -2.80 7.45
CA ALA A 5 -16.41 -3.84 7.04
C ALA A 5 -16.75 -4.45 5.66
N GLU A 6 -18.04 -4.62 5.38
CA GLU A 6 -18.58 -5.14 4.12
C GLU A 6 -18.28 -4.25 2.90
N ASP A 7 -18.28 -2.93 3.09
CA ASP A 7 -18.04 -1.95 2.03
C ASP A 7 -16.59 -1.50 1.91
N LYS A 8 -15.73 -1.93 2.85
CA LYS A 8 -14.34 -1.49 2.96
C LYS A 8 -13.55 -1.72 1.68
N ILE A 9 -13.66 -2.92 1.09
CA ILE A 9 -12.94 -3.29 -0.14
C ILE A 9 -13.46 -2.47 -1.34
N ASN A 10 -14.78 -2.34 -1.48
CA ASN A 10 -15.40 -1.59 -2.58
C ASN A 10 -15.07 -0.10 -2.51
N THR A 11 -15.10 0.47 -1.32
CA THR A 11 -14.76 1.88 -1.08
C THR A 11 -13.29 2.13 -1.33
N PHE A 12 -12.41 1.27 -0.82
CA PHE A 12 -10.98 1.35 -1.08
C PHE A 12 -10.67 1.25 -2.57
N TYR A 13 -11.24 0.28 -3.26
CA TYR A 13 -11.10 0.14 -4.71
C TYR A 13 -11.56 1.39 -5.47
N SER A 14 -12.73 1.92 -5.11
CA SER A 14 -13.28 3.14 -5.73
C SER A 14 -12.38 4.35 -5.50
N PHE A 15 -11.81 4.48 -4.29
CA PHE A 15 -10.83 5.50 -3.96
C PHE A 15 -9.57 5.37 -4.81
N LEU A 16 -9.01 4.16 -4.94
CA LEU A 16 -7.81 3.96 -5.77
C LEU A 16 -8.08 4.29 -7.24
N LYS A 17 -9.28 3.98 -7.74
CA LYS A 17 -9.68 4.27 -9.11
C LYS A 17 -9.82 5.77 -9.37
N SER A 18 -10.40 6.54 -8.44
CA SER A 18 -10.50 7.99 -8.58
C SER A 18 -9.15 8.70 -8.47
N HIS A 19 -8.18 8.11 -7.77
CA HIS A 19 -6.85 8.67 -7.52
C HIS A 19 -5.71 7.96 -8.30
N HIS A 20 -6.01 7.34 -9.45
CA HIS A 20 -5.07 6.51 -10.22
C HIS A 20 -3.80 7.21 -10.75
N LYS A 21 -3.73 8.56 -10.70
CA LYS A 21 -2.57 9.37 -11.11
C LYS A 21 -1.77 9.93 -9.93
N GLN A 22 -2.02 9.44 -8.74
CA GLN A 22 -1.35 9.87 -7.51
C GLN A 22 -0.42 8.78 -6.98
N LYS A 23 0.52 9.20 -6.13
CA LYS A 23 1.45 8.32 -5.44
C LYS A 23 0.88 8.00 -4.06
N ILE A 24 0.57 6.74 -3.84
CA ILE A 24 -0.19 6.28 -2.68
C ILE A 24 0.59 5.19 -1.95
N VAL A 25 0.71 5.32 -0.63
CA VAL A 25 1.23 4.26 0.24
C VAL A 25 0.09 3.73 1.08
N VAL A 26 -0.07 2.41 1.09
CA VAL A 26 -1.13 1.71 1.82
C VAL A 26 -0.50 0.78 2.84
N PHE A 27 -0.79 1.05 4.11
CA PHE A 27 -0.38 0.26 5.24
C PHE A 27 -1.47 -0.75 5.60
N VAL A 28 -1.08 -2.01 5.75
CA VAL A 28 -1.93 -3.12 6.19
C VAL A 28 -1.26 -3.87 7.34
N SER A 29 -2.06 -4.59 8.13
CA SER A 29 -1.55 -5.22 9.36
C SER A 29 -0.61 -6.39 9.10
N THR A 30 -0.85 -7.19 8.06
CA THR A 30 -0.10 -8.45 7.82
C THR A 30 0.47 -8.57 6.42
N CYS A 31 1.58 -9.30 6.28
CA CYS A 31 2.16 -9.63 4.97
C CYS A 31 1.20 -10.46 4.10
N LYS A 32 0.33 -11.26 4.71
CA LYS A 32 -0.71 -12.03 4.00
C LYS A 32 -1.71 -11.09 3.32
N GLN A 33 -2.14 -10.03 4.01
CA GLN A 33 -3.03 -9.01 3.44
C GLN A 33 -2.35 -8.21 2.34
N VAL A 34 -1.06 -7.85 2.48
CA VAL A 34 -0.29 -7.21 1.39
C VAL A 34 -0.41 -8.05 0.12
N ARG A 35 -0.09 -9.35 0.21
CA ARG A 35 -0.12 -10.26 -0.93
C ARG A 35 -1.53 -10.44 -1.50
N PHE A 36 -2.53 -10.58 -0.64
CA PHE A 36 -3.92 -10.72 -1.05
C PHE A 36 -4.40 -9.50 -1.84
N LEU A 37 -4.21 -8.30 -1.29
CA LEU A 37 -4.60 -7.05 -1.95
C LEU A 37 -3.79 -6.81 -3.22
N TYR A 38 -2.49 -7.14 -3.22
CA TYR A 38 -1.64 -7.03 -4.40
C TYR A 38 -2.20 -7.85 -5.57
N GLU A 39 -2.47 -9.14 -5.33
CA GLU A 39 -3.02 -10.04 -6.36
C GLU A 39 -4.45 -9.63 -6.78
N ALA A 40 -5.28 -9.17 -5.85
CA ALA A 40 -6.62 -8.68 -6.16
C ALA A 40 -6.56 -7.45 -7.07
N LEU A 41 -5.83 -6.39 -6.66
CA LEU A 41 -5.69 -5.15 -7.43
C LEU A 41 -5.04 -5.37 -8.80
N ARG A 42 -4.07 -6.28 -8.89
CA ARG A 42 -3.45 -6.68 -10.15
C ARG A 42 -4.46 -7.28 -11.13
N LYS A 43 -5.40 -8.11 -10.66
CA LYS A 43 -6.46 -8.70 -11.50
C LYS A 43 -7.45 -7.67 -12.03
N PHE A 44 -7.72 -6.62 -11.27
CA PHE A 44 -8.64 -5.55 -11.70
C PHE A 44 -8.08 -4.62 -12.78
N LYS A 45 -6.78 -4.74 -13.14
CA LYS A 45 -6.13 -3.96 -14.22
C LYS A 45 -6.42 -2.45 -14.15
N LEU A 46 -6.23 -1.87 -12.97
CA LEU A 46 -6.56 -0.47 -12.70
C LEU A 46 -5.71 0.58 -13.46
N GLY A 47 -4.71 0.16 -14.25
CA GLY A 47 -3.93 1.05 -15.11
C GLY A 47 -2.84 1.84 -14.39
N PHE A 48 -2.51 1.52 -13.14
CA PHE A 48 -1.41 2.13 -12.39
C PHE A 48 -0.35 1.11 -11.97
N PRO A 49 0.92 1.55 -11.77
CA PRO A 49 1.96 0.72 -11.19
C PRO A 49 1.59 0.29 -9.76
N LEU A 50 1.72 -1.00 -9.48
CA LEU A 50 1.45 -1.57 -8.15
C LEU A 50 2.74 -2.22 -7.63
N TYR A 51 3.05 -1.94 -6.38
CA TYR A 51 4.24 -2.42 -5.68
C TYR A 51 3.84 -3.06 -4.35
N GLU A 52 4.59 -4.07 -3.91
CA GLU A 52 4.42 -4.67 -2.59
C GLU A 52 5.75 -4.77 -1.85
N LEU A 53 5.74 -4.40 -0.58
CA LEU A 53 6.91 -4.40 0.29
C LEU A 53 6.59 -5.26 1.52
N GLN A 54 7.20 -6.44 1.57
CA GLN A 54 6.94 -7.46 2.58
C GLN A 54 8.19 -7.68 3.44
N GLY A 55 8.00 -7.90 4.75
CA GLY A 55 9.11 -8.02 5.70
C GLY A 55 10.05 -9.20 5.47
N HIS A 56 9.57 -10.30 4.87
CA HIS A 56 10.39 -11.48 4.58
C HIS A 56 11.22 -11.36 3.29
N GLN A 57 11.08 -10.28 2.52
CA GLN A 57 11.88 -10.09 1.30
C GLN A 57 13.33 -9.78 1.67
N LYS A 58 14.29 -10.34 0.91
CA LYS A 58 15.71 -9.99 1.06
C LYS A 58 15.88 -8.47 0.95
N GLN A 59 16.72 -7.89 1.81
CA GLN A 59 16.99 -6.44 1.87
C GLN A 59 17.20 -5.82 0.48
N LYS A 60 18.04 -6.45 -0.36
CA LYS A 60 18.32 -5.96 -1.72
C LYS A 60 17.06 -5.83 -2.59
N LYS A 61 16.16 -6.81 -2.54
CA LYS A 61 14.89 -6.77 -3.27
C LYS A 61 13.97 -5.69 -2.71
N ARG A 62 13.90 -5.58 -1.38
CA ARG A 62 13.10 -4.57 -0.68
C ARG A 62 13.51 -3.16 -1.10
N MET A 63 14.83 -2.90 -1.12
CA MET A 63 15.35 -1.61 -1.52
C MET A 63 15.15 -1.30 -3.00
N ALA A 64 15.30 -2.30 -3.88
CA ALA A 64 15.02 -2.11 -5.31
C ALA A 64 13.57 -1.68 -5.56
N ILE A 65 12.60 -2.30 -4.87
CA ILE A 65 11.18 -1.93 -4.95
C ILE A 65 10.96 -0.52 -4.43
N TYR A 66 11.53 -0.19 -3.26
CA TYR A 66 11.46 1.14 -2.68
C TYR A 66 11.97 2.22 -3.63
N PHE A 67 13.19 2.07 -4.17
CA PHE A 67 13.76 3.06 -5.08
C PHE A 67 12.93 3.18 -6.36
N THR A 68 12.48 2.05 -6.91
CA THR A 68 11.59 2.05 -8.07
C THR A 68 10.31 2.84 -7.79
N PHE A 69 9.69 2.66 -6.63
CA PHE A 69 8.51 3.42 -6.22
C PHE A 69 8.82 4.90 -6.04
N CYS A 70 9.94 5.23 -5.39
CA CYS A 70 10.36 6.61 -5.16
C CYS A 70 10.55 7.39 -6.46
N GLU A 71 11.10 6.77 -7.51
CA GLU A 71 11.30 7.35 -8.83
C GLU A 71 10.00 7.54 -9.63
N LYS A 72 8.93 6.81 -9.30
CA LYS A 72 7.64 6.98 -9.99
C LYS A 72 6.92 8.23 -9.52
N ARG A 73 6.33 8.92 -10.51
CA ARG A 73 5.44 10.07 -10.29
C ARG A 73 4.08 9.65 -9.69
N TYR A 74 3.62 8.44 -9.99
CA TYR A 74 2.36 7.90 -9.49
C TYR A 74 2.46 6.37 -9.38
N GLY A 75 1.62 5.79 -8.52
CA GLY A 75 1.62 4.35 -8.27
C GLY A 75 1.23 4.04 -6.82
N ILE A 76 0.98 2.77 -6.56
CA ILE A 76 0.52 2.30 -5.25
C ILE A 76 1.56 1.37 -4.66
N LEU A 77 1.97 1.64 -3.42
CA LEU A 77 2.80 0.76 -2.62
C LEU A 77 1.98 0.15 -1.49
N LEU A 78 1.89 -1.18 -1.46
CA LEU A 78 1.30 -1.92 -0.35
C LEU A 78 2.41 -2.39 0.60
N CYS A 79 2.31 -2.09 1.88
CA CYS A 79 3.32 -2.50 2.87
C CYS A 79 2.72 -2.71 4.27
N THR A 80 3.51 -3.31 5.16
CA THR A 80 3.21 -3.32 6.60
C THR A 80 4.06 -2.28 7.33
N ASN A 81 3.61 -1.83 8.50
CA ASN A 81 4.36 -0.87 9.33
C ASN A 81 5.80 -1.33 9.62
N ILE A 82 5.99 -2.63 9.89
CA ILE A 82 7.31 -3.22 10.14
C ILE A 82 8.17 -3.17 8.87
N ALA A 83 7.60 -3.47 7.71
CA ALA A 83 8.35 -3.54 6.46
C ALA A 83 8.78 -2.15 5.97
N ALA A 84 7.98 -1.13 6.29
CA ALA A 84 8.23 0.27 5.97
C ALA A 84 9.11 1.02 6.97
N ARG A 85 9.36 0.46 8.17
CA ARG A 85 10.14 1.14 9.21
C ARG A 85 11.55 1.48 8.71
N GLY A 86 11.96 2.73 8.88
CA GLY A 86 13.24 3.25 8.42
C GLY A 86 13.31 3.56 6.92
N LEU A 87 12.17 3.53 6.22
CA LEU A 87 12.04 4.04 4.86
C LEU A 87 11.32 5.39 4.88
N ASP A 88 11.75 6.31 4.03
CA ASP A 88 11.11 7.61 3.85
C ASP A 88 10.45 7.65 2.47
N PHE A 89 9.17 8.04 2.38
CA PHE A 89 8.46 8.02 1.10
C PHE A 89 8.22 9.45 0.62
N PRO A 90 9.15 10.04 -0.15
CA PRO A 90 9.02 11.42 -0.60
C PRO A 90 7.91 11.55 -1.67
N LEU A 91 7.25 12.70 -1.64
CA LEU A 91 6.25 13.12 -2.64
C LEU A 91 5.06 12.14 -2.76
N VAL A 92 4.68 11.52 -1.64
CA VAL A 92 3.45 10.72 -1.55
C VAL A 92 2.27 11.65 -1.38
N ASP A 93 1.25 11.50 -2.24
CA ASP A 93 0.02 12.27 -2.18
C ASP A 93 -0.92 11.75 -1.09
N TRP A 94 -0.95 10.42 -0.90
CA TRP A 94 -1.83 9.79 0.09
C TRP A 94 -1.15 8.67 0.87
N VAL A 95 -1.37 8.68 2.17
CA VAL A 95 -1.08 7.57 3.07
C VAL A 95 -2.40 6.99 3.56
N ILE A 96 -2.64 5.71 3.28
CA ILE A 96 -3.86 5.00 3.66
C ILE A 96 -3.52 3.95 4.71
N GLN A 97 -4.07 4.09 5.91
CA GLN A 97 -4.15 3.01 6.90
C GLN A 97 -5.36 2.16 6.53
N PHE A 98 -5.12 1.01 5.90
CA PHE A 98 -6.21 0.14 5.46
C PHE A 98 -6.85 -0.57 6.65
N ASP A 99 -6.05 -1.08 7.58
CA ASP A 99 -6.54 -1.71 8.80
C ASP A 99 -6.36 -0.79 10.00
N ILE A 100 -7.30 -0.84 10.94
CA ILE A 100 -7.10 -0.24 12.26
C ILE A 100 -6.09 -1.16 12.96
N PRO A 101 -4.93 -0.65 13.39
CA PRO A 101 -3.99 -1.49 14.14
C PRO A 101 -4.66 -1.94 15.44
N ASP A 102 -4.50 -3.23 15.80
CA ASP A 102 -4.95 -3.77 17.09
C ASP A 102 -4.24 -3.13 18.30
N GLN A 103 -3.26 -2.25 18.07
CA GLN A 103 -2.51 -1.56 19.12
C GLN A 103 -2.47 -0.04 18.91
N VAL A 104 -2.87 0.67 19.97
CA VAL A 104 -2.99 2.14 20.07
C VAL A 104 -1.64 2.85 19.87
N ASP A 105 -0.51 2.17 20.08
CA ASP A 105 0.85 2.76 20.00
C ASP A 105 1.39 2.96 18.56
N THR A 106 0.62 2.68 17.51
CA THR A 106 1.09 2.77 16.10
C THR A 106 0.56 3.99 15.33
N TYR A 107 0.03 4.99 16.03
CA TYR A 107 -0.45 6.26 15.45
C TYR A 107 0.50 7.42 15.71
#